data_AF-A0A496XR40-F1
#
_entry.id   AF-A0A496XR40-F1
#
_cell.length_a   1.000
_cell.length_b   1.000
_cell.length_c   1.000
_cell.angle_alpha   90.00
_cell.angle_beta   90.00
_cell.angle_gamma   90.00
#
_symmetry.space_group_name_H-M   'P 1'
#
loop_
_entity.id
_entity.type
_entity.pdbx_description
1 polymer ?
#
loop_
_entity_poly.entity_id
_entity_poly.type
_entity_poly.pdbx_seq_one_letter_code
_entity_poly.pdbx_strand_id
1 'polypeptide(L)' 'MAIPQSPLTGILEEDKVYIDFGEHEGKSILEVADTLPDFYDFLCEKKLNGKCIIRRSKDKSFRLYLSNQKH' A
#
# COMPACT_ATOMS: atom_id res chain seq x y z
N MET A 1 9.67 -1.79 -22.64
CA MET A 1 10.18 -1.48 -21.29
C MET A 1 9.08 -1.86 -20.32
N ALA A 2 9.33 -2.84 -19.44
CA ALA A 2 8.34 -3.24 -18.45
C ALA A 2 8.15 -2.05 -17.49
N ILE A 3 6.92 -1.56 -17.38
CA ILE A 3 6.57 -0.69 -16.26
C ILE A 3 6.89 -1.49 -15.00
N PRO A 4 7.73 -0.99 -14.07
CA PRO A 4 7.93 -1.66 -12.80
C PRO A 4 6.57 -1.63 -12.08
N GLN A 5 5.84 -2.73 -12.15
CA GLN A 5 4.62 -2.90 -11.37
C GLN A 5 5.07 -3.10 -9.94
N SER A 6 4.88 -2.11 -9.09
CA SER A 6 5.15 -2.26 -7.67
C SER A 6 4.29 -3.42 -7.15
N PRO A 7 4.87 -4.38 -6.41
CA PRO A 7 4.16 -5.60 -6.02
C PRO A 7 2.97 -5.31 -5.09
N LEU A 8 3.01 -4.17 -4.39
CA LEU A 8 1.92 -3.71 -3.53
C LEU A 8 0.86 -2.86 -4.25
N THR A 9 1.30 -1.85 -5.00
CA THR A 9 0.45 -0.79 -5.58
C THR A 9 0.15 -0.99 -7.06
N GLY A 10 0.85 -1.91 -7.72
CA GLY A 10 0.69 -2.26 -9.13
C GLY A 10 1.09 -1.11 -10.05
N ILE A 11 0.10 -0.48 -10.67
CA ILE A 11 0.27 0.61 -11.65
C ILE A 11 0.28 1.98 -10.94
N LEU A 12 0.03 2.01 -9.63
CA LEU A 12 -0.03 3.24 -8.83
C LEU A 12 1.34 3.59 -8.27
N GLU A 13 1.66 4.89 -8.27
CA GLU A 13 2.87 5.44 -7.67
C GLU A 13 2.85 5.31 -6.14
N GLU A 14 3.87 4.65 -5.58
CA GLU A 14 3.98 4.36 -4.14
C GLU A 14 4.09 5.62 -3.26
N ASP A 15 4.62 6.71 -3.82
CA ASP A 15 4.65 8.04 -3.18
C ASP A 15 3.24 8.58 -2.89
N LYS A 16 2.28 8.28 -3.78
CA LYS A 16 0.90 8.77 -3.69
C LYS A 16 -0.02 7.83 -2.94
N VAL A 17 0.48 6.68 -2.49
CA VAL A 17 -0.30 5.69 -1.73
C VAL A 17 0.11 5.81 -0.27
N TYR A 18 -0.85 6.12 0.59
CA TYR A 18 -0.66 6.33 2.01
C TYR A 18 -1.33 5.23 2.80
N ILE A 19 -0.75 4.84 3.93
CA ILE A 19 -1.34 3.87 4.84
C ILE A 19 -2.41 4.57 5.67
N ASP A 20 -3.61 4.00 5.76
CA ASP A 20 -4.76 4.55 6.50
C ASP A 20 -5.13 3.67 7.70
N PHE A 21 -4.16 2.93 8.25
CA PHE A 21 -4.36 2.02 9.38
C PHE A 21 -3.08 1.80 10.21
N GLY A 22 -3.27 1.41 11.47
CA GLY A 22 -2.18 1.03 12.38
C GLY A 22 -1.31 2.21 12.82
N GLU A 23 -0.09 1.92 13.28
CA GLU A 23 0.86 2.93 13.77
C GLU A 23 1.56 3.70 12.63
N HIS A 24 1.47 3.19 11.40
CA HIS A 24 2.07 3.80 10.20
C HIS A 24 1.06 4.61 9.38
N GLU A 25 -0.09 4.94 9.98
CA GLU A 25 -1.09 5.81 9.36
C GLU A 25 -0.47 7.15 8.92
N GLY A 26 -0.76 7.56 7.69
CA GLY A 26 -0.26 8.79 7.09
C GLY A 26 1.10 8.67 6.38
N LYS A 27 1.82 7.56 6.53
CA LYS A 27 3.06 7.31 5.79
C LYS A 27 2.80 6.84 4.37
N SER A 28 3.58 7.33 3.41
CA SER A 28 3.56 6.83 2.04
C SER A 28 4.17 5.43 1.94
N ILE A 29 3.71 4.63 0.99
CA ILE A 29 4.29 3.32 0.70
C ILE A 29 5.75 3.44 0.32
N LEU A 30 6.14 4.50 -0.41
CA LEU A 30 7.54 4.76 -0.74
C LEU A 30 8.40 4.97 0.52
N GLU A 31 7.91 5.78 1.47
CA GLU A 31 8.61 6.04 2.72
C GLU A 31 8.70 4.77 3.57
N VAL A 32 7.64 3.96 3.58
CA VAL A 32 7.63 2.66 4.26
C VAL A 32 8.61 1.68 3.62
N ALA A 33 8.71 1.65 2.29
CA ALA A 33 9.67 0.79 1.59
C ALA A 33 11.13 1.17 1.94
N ASP A 34 11.40 2.47 2.09
CA ASP A 34 12.74 2.98 2.40
C ASP A 34 13.09 2.84 3.89
N THR A 35 12.14 3.15 4.77
CA THR A 35 12.35 3.19 6.23
C THR A 35 12.06 1.87 6.94
N LEU A 36 11.14 1.05 6.39
CA LEU A 36 10.56 -0.13 7.04
C LEU A 36 10.35 -1.26 6.00
N PRO A 37 11.44 -1.84 5.45
CA PRO A 37 11.36 -2.89 4.44
C PRO A 37 10.58 -4.13 4.91
N ASP A 38 10.71 -4.52 6.19
CA ASP A 38 9.94 -5.65 6.77
C ASP A 38 8.43 -5.39 6.73
N PHE A 39 8.00 -4.15 7.00
CA PHE A 39 6.60 -3.80 6.95
C PHE A 39 6.09 -3.74 5.52
N TYR A 40 6.90 -3.25 4.59
CA TYR A 40 6.58 -3.29 3.17
C TYR A 40 6.34 -4.72 2.66
N ASP A 41 7.21 -5.66 3.03
CA ASP A 41 7.07 -7.08 2.67
C ASP A 41 5.76 -7.67 3.23
N PHE A 42 5.46 -7.39 4.51
CA PHE A 42 4.19 -7.77 5.12
C PHE A 42 2.98 -7.22 4.36
N LEU A 43 3.02 -5.96 3.92
CA LEU A 43 1.93 -5.37 3.12
C LEU A 43 1.78 -6.11 1.78
N CYS A 44 2.89 -6.49 1.16
CA CYS A 44 2.91 -7.23 -0.10
C CYS A 44 2.27 -8.62 0.08
N GLU A 45 2.60 -9.34 1.16
CA GLU A 45 1.95 -10.61 1.50
C GLU A 45 0.44 -10.44 1.75
N LYS A 46 0.04 -9.38 2.44
CA LYS A 46 -1.39 -9.08 2.68
C LYS A 46 -2.12 -8.76 1.39
N LYS A 47 -1.47 -8.07 0.44
CA LYS A 47 -2.00 -7.80 -0.89
C LYS A 47 -2.19 -9.09 -1.68
N LEU A 48 -1.22 -9.99 -1.66
CA LEU A 48 -1.32 -11.33 -2.26
C LEU A 48 -2.46 -12.14 -1.64
N ASN A 49 -2.70 -12.00 -0.33
CA ASN A 49 -3.84 -12.59 0.36
C ASN A 49 -5.19 -11.91 0.05
N GLY A 50 -5.23 -10.87 -0.80
CA GLY A 50 -6.45 -10.11 -1.08
C GLY A 50 -6.95 -9.24 0.06
N LYS A 51 -6.12 -9.03 1.10
CA LYS A 51 -6.46 -8.24 2.29
C LYS A 51 -6.10 -6.76 2.16
N CYS A 52 -5.43 -6.32 1.09
CA CYS A 52 -5.12 -4.91 0.86
C CYS A 52 -6.02 -4.29 -0.21
N ILE A 53 -6.77 -3.26 0.17
CA ILE A 53 -7.62 -2.45 -0.71
C ILE A 53 -6.99 -1.08 -0.88
N ILE A 54 -6.82 -0.62 -2.12
CA ILE A 54 -6.36 0.75 -2.40
C ILE A 54 -7.55 1.54 -2.92
N ARG A 55 -7.85 2.67 -2.29
CA ARG A 55 -8.92 3.58 -2.71
C ARG A 55 -8.34 4.94 -3.08
N ARG A 56 -8.84 5.51 -4.18
CA ARG A 56 -8.46 6.86 -4.60
C ARG A 56 -9.30 7.89 -3.84
N SER A 57 -8.62 8.85 -3.23
CA SER A 57 -9.22 10.02 -2.60
C SER A 57 -9.44 11.14 -3.59
N LYS A 58 -10.28 12.12 -3.22
CA LYS A 58 -10.61 13.29 -4.06
C LYS A 58 -9.40 14.19 -4.32
N ASP A 59 -8.40 14.10 -3.46
CA ASP A 59 -7.14 14.87 -3.49
C ASP A 59 -6.04 14.22 -4.37
N LYS A 60 -6.39 13.30 -5.28
CA LYS A 60 -5.45 12.51 -6.10
C LYS A 60 -4.49 11.61 -5.30
N SER A 61 -4.57 11.60 -3.98
CA SER A 61 -3.93 10.63 -3.09
C SER A 61 -4.68 9.30 -3.11
N PHE A 62 -3.96 8.23 -2.84
CA PHE A 62 -4.48 6.88 -2.67
C PHE A 62 -4.29 6.47 -1.22
N ARG A 63 -5.28 5.77 -0.65
CA ARG A 63 -5.23 5.26 0.70
C ARG A 63 -5.29 3.74 0.67
N LEU A 64 -4.32 3.11 1.32
CA LEU A 64 -4.24 1.67 1.52
C LEU A 64 -5.00 1.31 2.78
N TYR A 65 -5.97 0.42 2.63
CA TYR A 65 -6.82 -0.13 3.68
C TYR A 65 -6.57 -1.62 3.80
N LEU A 66 -6.58 -2.14 5.04
CA LEU A 66 -6.68 -3.58 5.27
C LEU A 66 -8.16 -3.99 5.28
N SER A 67 -8.54 -4.79 4.30
CA SER A 67 -9.80 -5.53 4.31
C SER A 67 -9.72 -6.63 5.35
N ASN A 68 -10.42 -6.46 6.46
CA ASN A 68 -10.59 -7.51 7.45
C ASN A 68 -11.78 -8.40 7.06
N GLN A 69 -11.81 -8.90 5.83
CA GLN A 69 -12.82 -9.87 5.42
C GLN A 69 -12.57 -11.17 6.18
N LYS A 70 -13.18 -11.29 7.37
CA LYS A 70 -13.44 -12.57 8.02
C LYS A 70 -14.41 -13.31 7.10
N HIS A 71 -13.93 -14.33 6.39
CA HIS A 71 -14.81 -15.36 5.87
C HIS A 71 -15.08 -16.35 6.99
#